data_AF-A0A7Y2CU37-F1
#
_entry.id   AF-A0A7Y2CU37-F1
#
_cell.length_a   1.000
_cell.length_b   1.000
_cell.length_c   1.000
_cell.angle_alpha   90.00
_cell.angle_beta   90.00
_cell.angle_gamma   90.00
#
_symmetry.space_group_name_H-M   'P 1'
#
loop_
_entity.id
_entity.type
_entity.pdbx_description
1 polymer ?
#
loop_
_entity_poly.entity_id
_entity_poly.type
_entity_poly.pdbx_seq_one_letter_code
_entity_poly.pdbx_strand_id
1 'polypeptide(L)'
;MPMDWIWGLIGGLLIGGAATVYLLGNGRIMGASGILGGLVDGSGRNAWAERLAFLAALVAVPAILQGTQVVTAQTNLTPNIGLVVLAGLLVGLGTRIGNGCTSGHGVCGISRLSPRGIVATLIYIGAGALTVVALRSFLGGL
;
A
#
# COMPACT_ATOMS: atom_id res chain seq x y z
N MET A 1 2.28 28.43 -10.47
CA MET A 1 2.24 27.11 -11.13
C MET A 1 1.79 26.09 -10.09
N PRO A 2 0.82 25.21 -10.35
CA PRO A 2 0.45 24.19 -9.36
C PRO A 2 1.68 23.31 -9.12
N MET A 3 2.23 23.38 -7.91
CA MET A 3 3.46 22.66 -7.50
C MET A 3 3.18 21.15 -7.28
N ASP A 4 1.92 20.74 -7.43
CA ASP A 4 1.42 19.42 -7.03
C ASP A 4 2.01 18.28 -7.85
N TRP A 5 2.29 18.50 -9.14
CA TRP A 5 2.94 17.49 -9.98
C TRP A 5 4.40 17.26 -9.58
N ILE A 6 5.08 18.28 -9.05
CA ILE A 6 6.46 18.16 -8.55
C ILE A 6 6.47 17.29 -7.30
N TRP A 7 5.55 17.51 -6.37
CA TRP A 7 5.39 16.66 -5.19
C TRP A 7 5.02 15.21 -5.56
N GLY A 8 4.16 15.02 -6.55
CA GLY A 8 3.84 13.70 -7.09
C GLY A 8 5.06 13.00 -7.69
N LEU A 9 5.88 13.72 -8.47
CA LEU A 9 7.11 13.20 -9.05
C LEU A 9 8.15 12.83 -7.97
N ILE A 10 8.38 13.72 -7.01
CA ILE A 10 9.31 13.48 -5.88
C ILE A 10 8.84 12.26 -5.09
N GLY A 11 7.56 12.17 -4.75
CA GLY A 11 7.00 11.02 -4.05
C GLY A 11 7.16 9.71 -4.84
N GLY A 12 6.90 9.75 -6.14
CA GLY A 12 7.09 8.61 -7.04
C GLY A 12 8.56 8.14 -7.10
N LEU A 13 9.51 9.08 -7.21
CA LEU A 13 10.94 8.80 -7.19
C LEU A 13 11.38 8.20 -5.85
N LEU A 14 10.87 8.71 -4.73
CA LEU A 14 11.19 8.18 -3.40
C LEU A 14 10.67 6.74 -3.23
N ILE A 15 9.42 6.47 -3.60
CA ILE A 15 8.82 5.13 -3.50
C ILE A 15 9.52 4.15 -4.45
N GLY A 16 9.75 4.54 -5.70
CA GLY A 16 10.43 3.72 -6.71
C GLY A 16 11.90 3.45 -6.34
N GLY A 17 12.59 4.46 -5.82
CA GLY A 17 13.95 4.33 -5.30
C GLY A 17 14.02 3.37 -4.13
N ALA A 18 13.14 3.52 -3.14
CA ALA A 18 13.05 2.61 -1.99
C ALA A 18 12.75 1.16 -2.44
N ALA A 19 11.82 0.97 -3.39
CA ALA A 19 11.52 -0.33 -3.96
C ALA A 19 12.71 -0.96 -4.69
N THR A 20 13.50 -0.13 -5.40
CA THR A 20 14.69 -0.57 -6.11
C THR A 20 15.80 -0.99 -5.15
N VAL A 21 16.05 -0.20 -4.10
CA VAL A 21 17.01 -0.54 -3.04
C VAL A 21 16.61 -1.85 -2.36
N TYR A 22 15.33 -2.04 -2.05
CA TYR A 22 14.85 -3.27 -1.44
C TYR A 22 15.00 -4.48 -2.38
N LEU A 23 14.72 -4.30 -3.67
CA LEU A 23 14.84 -5.36 -4.68
C LEU A 23 16.29 -5.74 -4.95
N LEU A 24 17.18 -4.75 -5.14
CA LEU A 24 18.59 -4.99 -5.48
C LEU A 24 19.43 -5.35 -4.25
N GLY A 25 19.13 -4.77 -3.08
CA GLY A 25 19.85 -5.04 -1.84
C GLY A 25 19.48 -6.39 -1.23
N ASN A 26 18.18 -6.68 -1.12
CA ASN A 26 17.70 -7.88 -0.43
C ASN A 26 17.28 -9.00 -1.39
N GLY A 27 17.30 -8.75 -2.70
CA GLY A 27 16.87 -9.71 -3.73
C GLY A 27 15.36 -9.99 -3.72
N ARG A 28 14.57 -9.13 -3.06
CA ARG A 28 13.15 -9.41 -2.76
C ARG A 28 12.24 -8.32 -3.28
N ILE A 29 11.08 -8.73 -3.78
CA ILE A 29 10.06 -7.79 -4.24
C ILE A 29 9.45 -7.08 -3.04
N MET A 30 9.46 -5.75 -3.05
CA MET A 30 8.81 -4.93 -2.03
C MET A 30 7.29 -5.13 -2.10
N GLY A 31 6.70 -5.65 -1.02
CA GLY A 31 5.26 -5.88 -0.91
C GLY A 31 4.80 -5.98 0.53
N ALA A 32 4.03 -4.99 1.00
CA ALA A 32 3.65 -4.87 2.41
C ALA A 32 2.87 -6.11 2.93
N SER A 33 1.87 -6.58 2.19
CA SER A 33 1.10 -7.78 2.57
C SER A 33 1.94 -9.06 2.58
N GLY A 34 2.96 -9.18 1.72
CA GLY A 34 3.86 -10.35 1.70
C GLY A 34 4.89 -10.31 2.83
N ILE A 35 5.35 -9.10 3.19
CA ILE A 35 6.23 -8.85 4.34
C ILE A 35 5.49 -9.22 5.63
N LEU A 36 4.28 -8.68 5.83
CA LEU A 36 3.39 -9.00 6.95
C LEU A 36 3.03 -10.48 6.99
N GLY A 37 2.53 -11.02 5.88
CA GLY A 37 2.10 -12.41 5.78
C GLY A 37 3.21 -13.39 6.13
N GLY A 38 4.43 -13.18 5.62
CA GLY A 38 5.54 -14.07 5.97
C GLY A 38 6.07 -13.91 7.40
N LEU A 39 5.81 -12.79 8.09
CA LEU A 39 6.04 -12.72 9.54
C LEU A 39 5.00 -13.54 10.31
N VAL A 40 3.72 -13.46 9.89
CA VAL A 40 2.61 -14.19 10.52
C VAL A 40 2.72 -15.70 10.30
N ASP A 41 2.99 -16.14 9.07
CA ASP A 41 3.12 -17.56 8.73
C ASP A 41 4.49 -18.14 9.13
N GLY A 42 5.42 -17.33 9.64
CA GLY A 42 6.77 -17.74 10.04
C GLY A 42 7.76 -18.01 8.89
N SER A 43 7.33 -17.99 7.63
CA SER A 43 8.18 -18.19 6.44
C SER A 43 9.25 -17.11 6.25
N GLY A 44 9.06 -15.94 6.87
CA GLY A 44 9.96 -14.80 6.85
C GLY A 44 10.99 -14.76 7.99
N ARG A 45 11.07 -15.80 8.85
CA ARG A 45 11.91 -15.81 10.06
C ARG A 45 13.37 -15.47 9.82
N ASN A 46 13.97 -15.88 8.69
CA ASN A 46 15.38 -15.57 8.39
C ASN A 46 15.65 -14.07 8.16
N ALA A 47 14.64 -13.28 7.83
CA ALA A 47 14.75 -11.83 7.61
C ALA A 47 13.79 -11.05 8.52
N TRP A 48 13.49 -11.59 9.70
CA TRP A 48 12.47 -11.05 10.59
C TRP A 48 12.79 -9.60 11.02
N ALA A 49 14.07 -9.31 11.29
CA ALA A 49 14.54 -7.99 11.70
C ALA A 49 14.28 -6.93 10.62
N GLU A 50 14.63 -7.23 9.35
CA GLU A 50 14.40 -6.32 8.23
C GLU A 50 12.92 -6.08 7.96
N ARG A 51 12.11 -7.16 8.02
CA ARG A 51 10.66 -7.09 7.81
C ARG A 51 9.97 -6.28 8.91
N LEU A 52 10.37 -6.46 10.17
CA LEU A 52 9.87 -5.65 11.28
C LEU A 52 10.33 -4.20 11.17
N ALA A 53 11.61 -3.95 10.82
CA ALA A 53 12.10 -2.60 10.62
C ALA A 53 11.32 -1.87 9.52
N PHE A 54 11.04 -2.55 8.41
CA PHE A 54 10.23 -2.00 7.33
C PHE A 54 8.81 -1.64 7.80
N LEU A 55 8.14 -2.53 8.52
CA LEU A 55 6.77 -2.29 9.00
C LEU A 55 6.71 -1.24 10.11
N ALA A 56 7.69 -1.24 11.01
CA ALA A 56 7.84 -0.24 12.04
C ALA A 56 8.05 1.15 11.40
N ALA A 57 8.94 1.26 10.42
CA ALA A 57 9.17 2.51 9.69
C ALA A 57 7.93 2.97 8.90
N LEU A 58 7.21 2.04 8.26
CA LEU A 58 5.97 2.32 7.52
C LEU A 58 4.92 3.02 8.40
N VAL A 59 4.83 2.67 9.69
CA VAL A 59 3.87 3.24 10.63
C VAL A 59 4.47 4.45 11.38
N ALA A 60 5.71 4.34 11.85
CA ALA A 60 6.34 5.34 12.70
C ALA A 60 6.65 6.64 11.95
N VAL A 61 7.15 6.56 10.71
CA VAL A 61 7.51 7.77 9.93
C VAL A 61 6.31 8.71 9.72
N PRO A 62 5.17 8.27 9.15
CA PRO A 62 4.02 9.15 9.00
C PRO A 62 3.45 9.62 10.35
N ALA A 63 3.49 8.77 11.39
CA ALA A 63 3.05 9.16 12.74
C ALA A 63 3.91 10.27 13.34
N ILE A 64 5.24 10.20 13.20
CA ILE A 64 6.18 11.23 13.68
C ILE A 64 5.99 12.52 12.88
N LEU A 65 5.87 12.45 11.55
CA LEU A 65 5.67 13.63 10.71
C LEU A 65 4.35 14.36 11.03
N GLN A 66 3.29 13.60 11.32
CA GLN A 66 2.01 14.17 11.73
C GLN A 66 2.08 14.73 13.16
N GLY A 67 2.70 14.02 14.10
CA GLY A 67 2.82 14.44 15.51
C GLY A 67 3.73 15.66 15.71
N THR A 68 4.74 15.83 14.87
CA THR A 68 5.63 17.02 14.87
C THR A 68 5.05 18.19 14.08
N GLN A 69 3.87 18.03 13.47
CA GLN A 69 3.22 19.03 12.61
C GLN A 69 4.06 19.51 11.42
N VAL A 70 5.12 18.77 11.04
CA VAL A 70 5.92 19.06 9.84
C VAL A 70 5.08 18.89 8.58
N VAL A 71 4.13 17.94 8.59
CA VAL A 71 3.17 17.73 7.52
C VAL A 71 1.77 17.58 8.11
N THR A 72 0.84 18.45 7.71
CA THR A 72 -0.56 18.39 8.13
C THR A 72 -1.42 17.72 7.06
N ALA A 73 -1.47 16.38 7.08
CA ALA A 73 -2.37 15.62 6.22
C ALA A 73 -3.77 15.51 6.87
N GLN A 74 -4.79 16.02 6.18
CA GLN A 74 -6.19 15.84 6.56
C GLN A 74 -6.65 14.43 6.14
N THR A 75 -6.64 13.48 7.08
CA THR A 75 -7.25 12.16 6.86
C THR A 75 -8.77 12.28 6.96
N ASN A 76 -9.44 12.31 5.81
CA ASN A 76 -10.90 12.25 5.72
C ASN A 76 -11.37 10.81 5.98
N LEU A 77 -11.26 10.38 7.23
CA LEU A 77 -11.71 9.06 7.67
C LEU A 77 -13.19 9.13 8.07
N THR A 78 -13.97 8.13 7.66
CA THR A 78 -15.36 8.01 8.12
C THR A 78 -15.39 7.80 9.65
N PRO A 79 -16.34 8.43 10.37
CA PRO A 79 -16.51 8.16 11.80
C PRO A 79 -17.01 6.74 12.09
N ASN A 80 -17.47 6.01 11.07
CA ASN A 80 -17.91 4.62 11.22
C ASN A 80 -16.73 3.65 11.30
N ILE A 81 -16.25 3.42 12.53
CA ILE A 81 -15.14 2.50 12.81
C ILE A 81 -15.46 1.07 12.33
N GLY A 82 -16.71 0.62 12.43
CA GLY A 82 -17.12 -0.72 11.96
C GLY A 82 -16.87 -0.91 10.47
N LEU A 83 -17.14 0.12 9.66
CA LEU A 83 -16.87 0.10 8.23
C LEU A 83 -15.36 0.10 7.94
N VAL A 84 -14.56 0.85 8.70
CA VAL A 84 -13.10 0.85 8.58
C VAL A 84 -12.49 -0.52 8.88
N VAL A 85 -12.93 -1.16 9.97
CA VAL A 85 -12.47 -2.51 10.35
C VAL A 85 -12.87 -3.53 9.28
N LEU A 86 -14.12 -3.50 8.82
CA LEU A 86 -14.59 -4.39 7.76
C LEU A 86 -13.81 -4.19 6.46
N ALA A 87 -13.58 -2.95 6.05
CA ALA A 87 -12.77 -2.64 4.87
C ALA A 87 -11.34 -3.16 5.01
N GLY A 88 -10.71 -2.98 6.17
CA GLY A 88 -9.37 -3.50 6.46
C GLY A 88 -9.29 -5.02 6.37
N LEU A 89 -10.28 -5.73 6.92
CA LEU A 89 -10.36 -7.20 6.84
C LEU A 89 -10.54 -7.70 5.40
N LEU A 90 -11.45 -7.07 4.64
CA LEU A 90 -11.69 -7.41 3.24
C LEU A 90 -10.46 -7.16 2.37
N VAL A 91 -9.76 -6.03 2.57
CA VAL A 91 -8.50 -5.75 1.88
C VAL A 91 -7.43 -6.76 2.27
N GLY A 92 -7.28 -7.06 3.57
CA GLY A 92 -6.33 -8.06 4.07
C GLY A 92 -6.54 -9.43 3.42
N LEU A 93 -7.78 -9.94 3.47
CA LEU A 93 -8.17 -11.20 2.84
C LEU A 93 -7.93 -11.17 1.33
N GLY A 94 -8.34 -10.10 0.65
CA GLY A 94 -8.17 -9.92 -0.78
C GLY A 94 -6.70 -9.91 -1.22
N THR A 95 -5.81 -9.24 -0.46
CA THR A 95 -4.36 -9.27 -0.77
C THR A 95 -3.73 -10.64 -0.52
N ARG A 96 -4.26 -11.41 0.42
CA ARG A 96 -3.79 -12.78 0.68
C ARG A 96 -4.21 -13.74 -0.42
N ILE A 97 -5.48 -13.70 -0.84
CA ILE A 97 -6.00 -14.52 -1.95
C ILE A 97 -5.30 -14.12 -3.27
N GLY A 98 -5.09 -12.82 -3.49
CA GLY A 98 -4.38 -12.30 -4.66
C GLY A 98 -2.88 -12.60 -4.67
N ASN A 99 -2.32 -13.17 -3.59
CA ASN A 99 -0.89 -13.38 -3.36
C ASN A 99 -0.04 -12.11 -3.60
N GLY A 100 -0.57 -10.95 -3.19
CA GLY A 100 0.11 -9.67 -3.36
C GLY A 100 -0.80 -8.48 -3.11
N CYS A 101 -0.19 -7.31 -3.06
CA CYS A 101 -0.85 -6.03 -2.83
C CYS A 101 -0.44 -5.02 -3.91
N THR A 102 -0.96 -3.80 -3.84
CA THR A 102 -0.66 -2.73 -4.80
C THR A 102 0.82 -2.34 -4.83
N SER A 103 1.55 -2.41 -3.71
CA SER A 103 3.01 -2.18 -3.71
C SER A 103 3.77 -3.27 -4.50
N GLY A 104 3.40 -4.54 -4.31
CA GLY A 104 4.05 -5.66 -5.00
C GLY A 104 3.67 -5.79 -6.48
N HIS A 105 2.37 -5.73 -6.80
CA HIS A 105 1.85 -5.88 -8.17
C HIS A 105 1.92 -4.58 -8.98
N GLY A 106 1.59 -3.45 -8.35
CA GLY A 106 1.59 -2.14 -9.00
C GLY A 106 3.00 -1.60 -9.13
N VAL A 107 3.61 -1.16 -8.02
CA VAL A 107 4.92 -0.49 -8.04
C VAL A 107 5.99 -1.40 -8.63
N CYS A 108 6.22 -2.57 -8.02
CA CYS A 108 7.30 -3.45 -8.49
C CYS A 108 6.90 -4.32 -9.69
N GLY A 109 5.64 -4.75 -9.77
CA GLY A 109 5.16 -5.66 -10.82
C GLY A 109 5.05 -5.00 -12.19
N ILE A 110 4.49 -3.80 -12.27
CA ILE A 110 4.40 -3.03 -13.53
C ILE A 110 5.80 -2.62 -14.00
N SER A 111 6.67 -2.17 -13.07
CA SER A 111 8.05 -1.79 -13.40
C SER A 111 8.88 -2.92 -14.02
N ARG A 112 8.56 -4.18 -13.69
CA ARG A 112 9.19 -5.37 -14.30
C ARG A 112 8.42 -5.94 -15.49
N LEU A 113 7.42 -5.21 -16.01
CA LEU A 113 6.56 -5.66 -17.11
C LEU A 113 5.88 -7.02 -16.85
N SER A 114 5.53 -7.30 -15.59
CA SER A 114 4.85 -8.55 -15.24
C SER A 114 3.38 -8.51 -15.66
N PRO A 115 2.91 -9.40 -16.57
CA PRO A 115 1.52 -9.43 -16.99
C PRO A 115 0.57 -9.66 -15.80
N ARG A 116 0.97 -10.54 -14.87
CA ARG A 116 0.22 -10.80 -13.63
C ARG A 116 0.10 -9.54 -12.76
N GLY A 117 1.17 -8.76 -12.63
CA GLY A 117 1.15 -7.52 -11.85
C GLY A 117 0.26 -6.45 -12.47
N ILE A 118 0.31 -6.30 -13.79
CA ILE A 118 -0.52 -5.35 -14.55
C ILE A 118 -2.00 -5.72 -14.39
N VAL A 119 -2.38 -6.96 -14.68
CA VAL A 119 -3.78 -7.42 -14.58
C VAL A 119 -4.32 -7.28 -13.16
N ALA A 120 -3.55 -7.69 -12.14
CA ALA A 120 -3.96 -7.54 -10.75
C ALA A 120 -4.18 -6.06 -10.38
N THR A 121 -3.32 -5.16 -10.86
CA THR A 121 -3.45 -3.72 -10.57
C THR A 121 -4.68 -3.12 -11.24
N LEU A 122 -4.96 -3.48 -12.50
CA LEU A 122 -6.17 -3.05 -13.20
C LEU A 122 -7.43 -3.51 -12.47
N ILE A 123 -7.46 -4.76 -12.00
CA ILE A 123 -8.59 -5.30 -11.23
C ILE A 123 -8.76 -4.55 -9.91
N TYR A 124 -7.69 -4.32 -9.14
CA TYR A 124 -7.77 -3.58 -7.87
C TYR A 124 -8.31 -2.17 -8.05
N ILE A 125 -7.76 -1.42 -9.01
CA ILE A 125 -8.18 -0.05 -9.28
C ILE A 125 -9.61 -0.03 -9.82
N GLY A 126 -9.96 -0.92 -10.75
CA GLY A 126 -11.30 -1.04 -11.31
C GLY A 126 -12.35 -1.39 -10.27
N ALA A 127 -12.08 -2.37 -9.40
CA ALA A 127 -12.98 -2.74 -8.31
C ALA A 127 -13.15 -1.59 -7.30
N GLY A 128 -12.07 -0.88 -6.96
CA GLY A 128 -12.12 0.30 -6.09
C GLY A 128 -12.98 1.42 -6.70
N ALA A 129 -12.76 1.75 -7.97
CA ALA A 129 -13.55 2.76 -8.67
C ALA A 129 -15.04 2.38 -8.73
N LEU A 130 -15.35 1.12 -9.09
CA LEU A 130 -16.72 0.62 -9.13
C LEU A 130 -17.38 0.68 -7.75
N THR A 131 -16.66 0.30 -6.69
CA THR A 131 -17.15 0.35 -5.31
C THR A 131 -17.48 1.77 -4.90
N VAL A 132 -16.60 2.74 -5.21
CA VAL A 132 -16.85 4.16 -4.91
C VAL A 132 -18.08 4.67 -5.65
N VAL A 133 -18.22 4.36 -6.94
CA VAL A 133 -19.38 4.77 -7.74
C VAL A 133 -20.65 4.15 -7.18
N ALA A 134 -20.66 2.83 -6.93
CA ALA A 134 -21.82 2.13 -6.39
C ALA A 134 -22.24 2.70 -5.02
N LEU A 135 -21.30 2.86 -4.09
CA LEU A 135 -21.61 3.41 -2.76
C LEU A 135 -22.12 4.86 -2.84
N ARG A 136 -21.54 5.69 -3.72
CA ARG A 136 -22.03 7.07 -3.92
C ARG A 136 -23.42 7.11 -4.56
N SER A 137 -23.68 6.26 -5.56
CA SER A 137 -24.96 6.24 -6.27
C SER A 137 -26.11 5.62 -5.46
N PHE A 138 -25.85 4.56 -4.70
CA PHE A 138 -26.90 3.83 -3.97
C PHE A 138 -27.10 4.31 -2.53
N LEU A 139 -26.04 4.77 -1.86
CA LEU A 139 -26.11 5.24 -0.47
C LEU A 139 -25.99 6.76 -0.34
N GLY A 140 -26.01 7.50 -1.45
CA GLY A 140 -25.89 8.97 -1.46
C GLY A 140 -24.51 9.50 -1.03
N GLY A 141 -23.52 8.61 -0.92
CA GLY A 141 -22.27 8.86 -0.21
C GLY A 141 -22.46 8.69 1.29
N LEU A 142 -21.94 7.59 1.85
CA LEU A 142 -21.76 7.46 3.29
C LEU A 142 -20.87 8.58 3.85
#